data_AF-A0A7W1JVD1-F1
#
_entry.id   AF-A0A7W1JVD1-F1
#
_cell.length_a   1.000
_cell.length_b   1.000
_cell.length_c   1.000
_cell.angle_alpha   90.00
_cell.angle_beta   90.00
_cell.angle_gamma   90.00
#
_symmetry.space_group_name_H-M   'P 1'
#
loop_
_entity.id
_entity.type
_entity.pdbx_description
1 polymer ?
#
loop_
_entity_poly.entity_id
_entity_poly.type
_entity_poly.pdbx_seq_one_letter_code
_entity_poly.pdbx_strand_id
1 'polypeptide(L)' 'MRRSIAAALGVAGGMLAGAAFIRRQGASRERADLYFEDGSMLSLTNGSPGADRLLPLAREVIRNARTR' A
#
# COMPACT_ATOMS: atom_id res chain seq x y z
N MET A 1 -9.84 39.87 -4.07
CA MET A 1 -9.06 39.14 -3.04
C MET A 1 -9.75 37.88 -2.51
N ARG A 2 -11.03 37.90 -2.11
CA ARG A 2 -11.71 36.70 -1.60
C ARG A 2 -11.80 35.53 -2.59
N ARG A 3 -12.06 35.82 -3.86
CA ARG A 3 -12.12 34.81 -4.95
C ARG A 3 -10.77 34.17 -5.25
N SER A 4 -9.66 34.92 -5.18
CA SER A 4 -8.32 34.39 -5.42
C SER A 4 -7.83 33.49 -4.29
N ILE A 5 -8.22 33.80 -3.04
CA ILE A 5 -7.95 32.94 -1.87
C ILE A 5 -8.74 31.63 -1.99
N ALA A 6 -10.01 31.68 -2.37
CA ALA A 6 -10.82 30.48 -2.58
C ALA A 6 -10.25 29.60 -3.70
N ALA A 7 -9.79 30.20 -4.79
CA ALA A 7 -9.13 29.47 -5.88
C ALA A 7 -7.81 28.81 -5.42
N ALA A 8 -6.97 29.55 -4.67
CA ALA A 8 -5.72 29.01 -4.15
C ALA A 8 -5.94 27.85 -3.16
N LEU A 9 -6.94 27.95 -2.28
CA LEU A 9 -7.31 26.87 -1.37
C LEU A 9 -7.87 25.65 -2.11
N GLY A 10 -8.66 25.87 -3.17
CA GLY A 10 -9.14 24.77 -4.03
C GLY A 10 -8.00 24.02 -4.70
N VAL A 11 -7.01 24.73 -5.25
CA VAL A 11 -5.82 24.12 -5.86
C VAL A 11 -4.98 23.38 -4.82
N ALA A 12 -4.70 24.00 -3.68
CA ALA A 12 -3.92 23.37 -2.61
C ALA A 12 -4.63 22.12 -2.05
N GLY A 13 -5.94 22.20 -1.84
CA GLY A 13 -6.76 21.06 -1.41
C GLY A 13 -6.78 19.93 -2.43
N GLY A 14 -6.92 20.25 -3.72
CA GLY A 14 -6.85 19.27 -4.81
C GLY A 14 -5.49 18.59 -4.91
N MET A 15 -4.39 19.34 -4.76
CA MET A 15 -3.04 18.79 -4.76
C MET A 15 -2.79 17.84 -3.57
N LEU A 16 -3.23 18.21 -2.36
CA LEU A 16 -3.10 17.35 -1.19
C LEU A 16 -3.95 16.08 -1.29
N ALA A 17 -5.19 16.19 -1.78
CA ALA A 17 -6.05 15.05 -2.01
C ALA A 17 -5.48 14.11 -3.08
N GLY A 18 -4.98 14.66 -4.19
CA GLY A 18 -4.30 13.91 -5.24
C GLY A 18 -3.04 13.19 -4.73
N ALA A 19 -2.20 13.88 -3.97
CA ALA A 19 -1.00 13.31 -3.38
C ALA A 19 -1.32 12.19 -2.38
N ALA A 20 -2.35 12.36 -1.54
CA ALA A 20 -2.81 11.32 -0.62
C ALA A 20 -3.36 10.10 -1.36
N PHE A 21 -4.09 10.31 -2.46
CA PHE A 21 -4.63 9.22 -3.29
C PHE A 21 -3.52 8.43 -4.00
N ILE A 22 -2.55 9.13 -4.61
CA ILE A 22 -1.38 8.50 -5.23
C ILE A 22 -0.53 7.78 -4.18
N ARG A 23 -0.31 8.39 -3.01
CA ARG A 23 0.39 7.75 -1.89
C ARG A 23 -0.35 6.50 -1.40
N ARG A 24 -1.68 6.50 -1.39
CA ARG A 24 -2.49 5.33 -1.01
C ARG A 24 -2.45 4.22 -2.06
N GLN A 25 -2.33 4.56 -3.35
CA GLN A 25 -2.16 3.58 -4.43
C GLN A 25 -0.72 3.05 -4.52
N GLY A 26 0.27 3.91 -4.29
CA GLY A 26 1.70 3.61 -4.36
C GLY A 26 2.30 3.07 -3.06
N ALA A 27 1.59 3.15 -1.93
CA ALA A 27 1.84 2.32 -0.78
C ALA A 27 1.56 0.87 -1.22
N SER A 28 2.60 0.25 -1.75
CA SER A 28 2.65 -1.10 -2.30
C SER A 28 1.55 -1.98 -1.73
N ARG A 29 0.64 -2.45 -2.60
CA ARG A 29 -0.29 -3.52 -2.21
C ARG A 29 0.56 -4.74 -1.88
N GLU A 30 0.95 -4.85 -0.61
CA GLU A 30 1.60 -6.03 -0.10
C GLU A 30 0.69 -7.23 -0.38
N ARG A 31 1.29 -8.25 -0.98
CA ARG A 31 0.63 -9.50 -1.34
C ARG A 31 1.53 -10.65 -0.92
N ALA A 32 0.92 -11.80 -0.65
CA ALA A 32 1.67 -13.02 -0.37
C ALA A 32 1.54 -13.95 -1.58
N ASP A 33 2.66 -14.25 -2.22
CA ASP A 33 2.71 -15.19 -3.34
C ASP A 33 3.22 -16.54 -2.80
N LEU A 34 2.38 -17.57 -2.88
CA LEU A 34 2.67 -18.94 -2.44
C LEU A 34 3.09 -19.78 -3.64
N TYR A 35 4.27 -20.38 -3.57
CA TYR A 35 4.79 -21.29 -4.58
C TYR A 35 4.69 -22.72 -4.06
N PHE A 36 4.07 -23.60 -4.85
CA PHE A 36 3.91 -25.00 -4.52
C PHE A 36 4.88 -25.87 -5.31
N GLU A 37 5.11 -27.10 -4.83
CA GLU A 37 6.07 -28.04 -5.44
C GLU A 37 5.66 -28.49 -6.85
N ASP A 38 4.37 -28.46 -7.16
CA ASP A 38 3.82 -28.75 -8.49
C ASP A 38 4.07 -27.60 -9.51
N GLY A 39 4.76 -26.54 -9.08
CA GLY A 39 5.04 -25.35 -9.88
C GLY A 39 3.86 -24.38 -9.96
N SER A 40 2.74 -24.69 -9.30
CA SER A 40 1.62 -23.76 -9.20
C SER A 40 1.94 -22.60 -8.26
N MET A 41 1.24 -21.50 -8.49
CA MET A 41 1.40 -20.28 -7.72
C MET A 41 0.03 -19.73 -7.33
N LEU A 42 -0.13 -19.41 -6.04
CA LEU A 42 -1.30 -18.73 -5.52
C LEU A 42 -0.92 -17.35 -5.01
N SER A 43 -1.44 -16.32 -5.66
CA SER A 43 -1.30 -14.93 -5.20
C SER A 43 -2.45 -14.57 -4.26
N LEU A 44 -2.12 -14.24 -3.03
CA LEU A 44 -3.05 -13.74 -2.02
C LEU A 44 -3.01 -12.22 -2.02
N THR A 45 -4.07 -11.62 -2.56
CA THR A 45 -4.20 -10.17 -2.64
C THR A 45 -4.46 -9.55 -1.26
N ASN A 46 -4.08 -8.29 -1.13
CA ASN A 46 -4.24 -7.51 0.10
C ASN A 46 -5.73 -7.43 0.50
N GLY A 47 -6.04 -7.73 1.76
CA GLY A 47 -7.41 -7.85 2.28
C GLY A 47 -8.07 -9.21 2.08
N SER A 48 -7.35 -10.21 1.55
CA SER A 48 -7.81 -11.61 1.60
C SER A 48 -7.50 -12.22 2.97
N PRO A 49 -8.33 -13.16 3.48
CA PRO A 49 -8.08 -13.81 4.78
C PRO A 49 -6.73 -14.54 4.88
N GLY A 50 -6.17 -14.97 3.75
CA GLY A 50 -4.83 -15.56 3.69
C GLY A 50 -3.74 -14.50 3.82
N ALA A 51 -3.83 -13.41 3.07
CA ALA A 51 -2.86 -12.32 3.14
C ALA A 51 -2.85 -11.65 4.51
N ASP A 52 -4.01 -11.43 5.13
CA ASP A 52 -4.11 -10.76 6.43
C ASP A 52 -3.41 -11.54 7.55
N ARG A 53 -3.34 -12.87 7.42
CA ARG A 53 -2.61 -13.72 8.36
C ARG A 53 -1.11 -13.80 8.06
N LEU A 54 -0.72 -13.87 6.79
CA LEU A 54 0.67 -14.08 6.38
C LEU A 54 1.51 -12.80 6.35
N LEU A 55 0.94 -11.67 5.91
CA LEU A 55 1.68 -10.42 5.76
C LEU A 55 2.32 -9.90 7.06
N PRO A 56 1.65 -9.95 8.24
CA PRO A 56 2.28 -9.53 9.50
C PRO A 56 3.52 -10.36 9.85
N LEU A 57 3.46 -11.69 9.65
CA LEU A 57 4.56 -12.61 9.92
C LEU A 57 5.72 -12.38 8.95
N ALA A 58 5.41 -12.22 7.66
CA ALA A 58 6.42 -11.92 6.64
C ALA A 58 7.18 -10.61 6.96
N ARG A 59 6.47 -9.55 7.41
CA ARG A 59 7.10 -8.30 7.84
C ARG A 59 8.04 -8.50 9.02
N GLU A 60 7.66 -9.34 9.98
CA GLU A 60 8.50 -9.64 11.14
C GLU A 60 9.79 -10.35 10.73
N VAL A 61 9.69 -11.40 9.90
CA VAL A 61 10.86 -12.12 9.37
C VAL A 61 11.79 -11.18 8.60
N ILE A 62 11.24 -10.37 7.69
CA ILE A 62 12.03 -9.41 6.91
C ILE A 62 12.70 -8.37 7.80
N ARG A 63 12.00 -7.83 8.81
CA ARG A 63 12.60 -6.88 9.76
C ARG A 63 13.77 -7.52 10.49
N ASN A 64 13.56 -8.70 11.07
CA ASN A 64 14.59 -9.42 11.82
C ASN A 64 15.80 -9.76 10.96
N ALA A 65 15.58 -10.12 9.69
CA ALA A 65 16.65 -10.41 8.74
C ALA A 65 17.44 -9.15 8.33
N ARG A 66 16.81 -7.96 8.33
CA ARG A 66 17.44 -6.71 7.92
C ARG A 66 18.23 -6.01 9.03
N THR A 67 17.95 -6.35 10.29
CA THR A 67 18.63 -5.82 11.48
C THR A 67 19.79 -6.71 11.98
N ARG A 68 20.00 -7.87 11.35
CA ARG A 68 21.21 -8.68 11.52
C ARG A 68 22.21 -8.35 10.43
#